data_AF-A0A161KDR4-F1
#
_entry.id   AF-A0A161KDR4-F1
#
_cell.length_a   1.000
_cell.length_b   1.000
_cell.length_c   1.000
_cell.angle_alpha   90.00
_cell.angle_beta   90.00
_cell.angle_gamma   90.00
#
_symmetry.space_group_name_H-M   'P 1'
#
loop_
_entity.id
_entity.type
_entity.pdbx_description
1 polymer ?
#
loop_
_entity_poly.entity_id
_entity_poly.type
_entity_poly.pdbx_seq_one_letter_code
_entity_poly.pdbx_strand_id
1 'polypeptide(L)'
;MMTRRLTPEEFAATRINPQRVNSGQPVPHLWQYVEAIPVADFCGFDCRTGAVTHVYRMNDQYEHILVNSEFMGVAMVIVVDLVQQDIYGHFLLDINPPNTEIPE
;
A
#
# COMPACT_ATOMS: atom_id res chain seq x y z
N MET A 1 2.20 17.49 1.85
CA MET A 1 1.09 16.54 2.03
C MET A 1 1.31 15.81 3.34
N MET A 2 0.29 15.58 4.16
CA MET A 2 0.46 14.75 5.37
C MET A 2 0.21 13.28 5.00
N THR A 3 1.21 12.43 5.21
CA THR A 3 1.08 10.98 5.04
C THR A 3 0.81 10.33 6.40
N ARG A 4 0.21 9.15 6.37
CA ARG A 4 -0.17 8.38 7.56
C ARG A 4 0.25 6.94 7.39
N ARG A 5 1.24 6.51 8.18
CA ARG A 5 1.62 5.11 8.30
C ARG A 5 0.62 4.40 9.22
N LEU A 6 0.03 3.33 8.73
CA LEU A 6 -0.90 2.49 9.48
C LEU A 6 -0.13 1.54 10.41
N THR A 7 -0.68 1.26 11.57
CA THR A 7 -0.22 0.13 12.40
C THR A 7 -0.69 -1.21 11.80
N PRO A 8 -0.10 -2.34 12.20
CA PRO A 8 -0.59 -3.66 11.79
C PRO A 8 -2.07 -3.88 12.13
N GLU A 9 -2.54 -3.39 13.29
CA GLU A 9 -3.95 -3.50 13.69
C GLU A 9 -4.88 -2.66 12.80
N GLU A 10 -4.48 -1.42 12.50
CA GLU A 10 -5.24 -0.54 11.60
C GLU A 10 -5.32 -1.11 10.19
N PHE A 11 -4.21 -1.63 9.66
CA PHE A 11 -4.19 -2.29 8.35
C PHE A 11 -4.98 -3.59 8.33
N ALA A 12 -4.95 -4.38 9.40
CA ALA A 12 -5.76 -5.60 9.49
C ALA A 12 -7.26 -5.28 9.49
N ALA A 13 -7.65 -4.19 10.15
CA ALA A 13 -9.05 -3.74 10.19
C ALA A 13 -9.61 -3.36 8.81
N THR A 14 -8.76 -2.92 7.88
CA THR A 14 -9.19 -2.55 6.52
C THR A 14 -9.31 -3.78 5.59
N ARG A 15 -8.79 -4.95 5.98
CA ARG A 15 -8.83 -6.19 5.19
C ARG A 15 -10.18 -6.91 5.35
N ILE A 16 -11.14 -6.56 4.51
CA ILE A 16 -12.50 -7.12 4.54
C ILE A 16 -12.82 -7.79 3.21
N ASN A 17 -12.86 -9.12 3.15
CA ASN A 17 -13.19 -9.90 1.94
C ASN A 17 -12.45 -9.40 0.66
N PRO A 18 -11.12 -9.51 0.61
CA PRO A 18 -10.33 -8.99 -0.51
C PRO A 18 -10.75 -9.58 -1.85
N GLN A 19 -11.16 -8.72 -2.78
CA GLN A 19 -11.43 -9.07 -4.17
C GLN A 19 -10.46 -8.35 -5.09
N ARG A 20 -9.71 -9.10 -5.90
CA ARG A 20 -8.83 -8.49 -6.90
C ARG A 20 -9.67 -7.82 -7.97
N VAL A 21 -9.37 -6.55 -8.26
CA VAL A 21 -10.00 -5.80 -9.35
C VAL A 21 -8.97 -5.50 -10.44
N ASN A 22 -9.40 -5.57 -11.71
CA ASN A 22 -8.52 -5.31 -12.85
C ASN A 22 -8.34 -3.82 -13.15
N SER A 23 -9.23 -2.98 -12.58
CA SER A 23 -9.14 -1.52 -12.62
C SER A 23 -9.80 -0.96 -11.36
N GLY A 24 -9.00 -0.35 -10.49
CA GLY A 24 -9.53 0.45 -9.38
C GLY A 24 -10.09 1.79 -9.88
N GLN A 25 -10.75 2.53 -9.01
CA GLN A 25 -11.06 3.92 -9.34
C GLN A 25 -9.77 4.75 -9.35
N PRO A 26 -9.62 5.71 -10.28
CA PRO A 26 -8.49 6.63 -10.24
C PRO A 26 -8.53 7.42 -8.94
N VAL A 27 -7.54 7.22 -8.08
CA VAL A 27 -7.44 7.94 -6.82
C VAL A 27 -6.68 9.24 -7.08
N PRO A 28 -7.31 10.41 -6.86
CA PRO A 28 -6.62 11.69 -6.99
C PRO A 28 -5.39 11.71 -6.09
N HIS A 29 -4.30 12.30 -6.59
CA HIS A 29 -3.07 12.51 -5.79
C HIS A 29 -2.36 11.24 -5.29
N LEU A 30 -2.70 10.04 -5.78
CA LEU A 30 -2.03 8.80 -5.39
C LEU A 30 -0.50 8.90 -5.47
N TRP A 31 0.02 9.34 -6.62
CA TRP A 31 1.47 9.46 -6.81
C TRP A 31 2.09 10.55 -5.94
N GLN A 32 1.40 11.67 -5.75
CA GLN A 32 1.86 12.74 -4.83
C GLN A 32 1.92 12.24 -3.39
N TYR A 33 0.99 11.36 -3.00
CA TYR A 33 1.02 10.72 -1.68
C TYR A 33 2.19 9.76 -1.56
N VAL A 34 2.40 8.88 -2.54
CA VAL A 34 3.53 7.93 -2.58
C VAL A 34 4.87 8.65 -2.50
N GLU A 35 5.04 9.73 -3.26
CA GLU A 35 6.24 10.59 -3.23
C GLU A 35 6.45 11.27 -1.87
N ALA A 36 5.37 11.55 -1.13
CA ALA A 36 5.42 12.17 0.19
C ALA A 36 5.63 11.19 1.35
N ILE A 37 5.64 9.86 1.10
CA ILE A 37 5.91 8.87 2.15
C ILE A 37 7.37 9.03 2.62
N PRO A 38 7.62 9.15 3.93
CA PRO A 38 8.98 9.20 4.47
C PRO A 38 9.80 7.97 4.09
N VAL A 39 11.08 8.15 3.75
CA VAL A 39 12.00 7.04 3.43
C VAL A 39 12.06 5.99 4.55
N ALA A 40 11.91 6.42 5.81
CA ALA A 40 11.88 5.55 6.97
C ALA A 40 10.69 4.57 6.98
N ASP A 41 9.57 4.92 6.35
CA ASP A 41 8.36 4.08 6.29
C ASP A 41 8.46 2.99 5.22
N PHE A 42 9.44 3.10 4.34
CA PHE A 42 9.80 2.06 3.39
C PHE A 42 10.74 0.99 3.97
N CYS A 43 11.23 1.16 5.20
CA CYS A 43 12.11 0.20 5.89
C CYS A 43 13.32 -0.29 5.07
N GLY A 44 13.85 0.53 4.16
CA GLY A 44 14.99 0.19 3.30
C GLY A 44 14.61 -0.38 1.92
N PHE A 45 13.33 -0.63 1.64
CA PHE A 45 12.89 -1.12 0.33
C PHE A 45 12.46 0.04 -0.58
N ASP A 46 13.12 0.25 -1.73
CA ASP A 46 12.67 1.30 -2.64
C ASP A 46 11.40 0.87 -3.40
N CYS A 47 10.24 1.36 -2.97
CA CYS A 47 8.97 1.21 -3.68
C CYS A 47 8.59 2.44 -4.50
N ARG A 48 9.44 3.49 -4.53
CA ARG A 48 9.08 4.78 -5.15
C ARG A 48 9.20 4.75 -6.67
N THR A 49 9.99 3.83 -7.22
CA THR A 49 10.08 3.54 -8.66
C THR A 49 8.99 2.56 -9.14
N GLY A 50 8.22 1.99 -8.21
CA GLY A 50 7.34 0.86 -8.44
C GLY A 50 6.12 1.13 -9.32
N ALA A 51 5.72 0.12 -10.10
CA ALA A 51 4.43 0.10 -10.77
C ALA A 51 3.33 -0.38 -9.81
N VAL A 52 2.11 0.17 -9.96
CA VAL A 52 0.91 -0.43 -9.35
C VAL A 52 0.74 -1.81 -9.97
N THR A 53 0.81 -2.86 -9.16
CA THR A 53 0.73 -4.23 -9.66
C THR A 53 -0.63 -4.86 -9.44
N HIS A 54 -1.25 -4.56 -8.30
CA HIS A 54 -2.50 -5.17 -7.87
C HIS A 54 -3.36 -4.15 -7.14
N VAL A 55 -4.66 -4.22 -7.37
CA VAL A 55 -5.67 -3.50 -6.59
C VAL A 55 -6.64 -4.52 -6.02
N TYR A 56 -6.90 -4.42 -4.71
CA TYR A 56 -7.88 -5.25 -4.02
C TYR A 56 -8.96 -4.36 -3.42
N ARG A 57 -10.22 -4.71 -3.65
CA ARG A 57 -11.38 -4.06 -3.05
C ARG A 57 -11.85 -4.82 -1.82
N MET A 58 -12.20 -4.08 -0.78
CA MET A 58 -12.63 -4.60 0.51
C MET A 58 -14.08 -4.17 0.78
N ASN A 59 -15.05 -4.93 0.27
CA ASN A 59 -16.51 -4.69 0.41
C ASN A 59 -16.94 -3.22 0.18
N ASP A 60 -16.42 -2.58 -0.87
CA ASP A 60 -16.70 -1.17 -1.21
C ASP A 60 -16.36 -0.12 -0.13
N GLN A 61 -15.66 -0.51 0.94
CA GLN A 61 -15.20 0.40 1.99
C GLN A 61 -13.78 0.87 1.73
N TYR A 62 -12.89 -0.07 1.39
CA TYR A 62 -11.48 0.24 1.14
C TYR A 62 -11.00 -0.33 -0.20
N GLU A 63 -10.03 0.35 -0.81
CA GLU A 63 -9.19 -0.21 -1.87
C GLU A 63 -7.73 -0.25 -1.38
N HIS A 64 -7.11 -1.41 -1.55
CA HIS A 64 -5.69 -1.63 -1.27
C HIS A 64 -4.95 -1.64 -2.60
N ILE A 65 -4.16 -0.61 -2.84
CA ILE A 65 -3.33 -0.45 -4.03
C ILE A 65 -1.91 -0.89 -3.67
N LEU A 66 -1.42 -1.96 -4.30
CA LEU A 66 -0.08 -2.48 -4.07
C LEU A 66 0.89 -1.83 -5.06
N VAL A 67 1.80 -1.03 -4.53
CA VAL A 67 2.97 -0.49 -5.24
C VAL A 67 4.15 -1.37 -4.86
N ASN A 68 4.57 -2.23 -5.79
CA ASN A 68 5.66 -3.17 -5.51
C ASN A 68 6.99 -2.44 -5.39
N SER A 69 7.83 -2.93 -4.48
CA SER A 69 9.25 -2.61 -4.53
C SER A 69 9.96 -3.36 -5.66
N GLU A 70 11.21 -3.01 -5.89
CA GLU A 70 12.13 -3.80 -6.74
C GLU A 70 12.41 -5.20 -6.14
N PHE A 71 12.06 -5.41 -4.87
CA PHE A 71 12.21 -6.68 -4.15
C PHE A 71 10.93 -7.52 -4.20
N MET A 72 11.10 -8.80 -4.54
CA MET A 72 9.99 -9.75 -4.48
C MET A 72 9.50 -9.90 -3.04
N GLY A 73 8.17 -9.95 -2.90
CA GLY A 73 7.53 -10.16 -1.60
C GLY A 73 7.40 -8.91 -0.72
N VAL A 74 7.87 -7.74 -1.17
CA VAL A 74 7.62 -6.47 -0.47
C VAL A 74 6.83 -5.50 -1.34
N ALA A 75 5.72 -4.99 -0.80
CA ALA A 75 4.89 -4.00 -1.45
C ALA A 75 4.45 -2.92 -0.48
N MET A 76 4.48 -1.66 -0.93
CA MET A 76 3.81 -0.57 -0.25
C MET A 76 2.32 -0.63 -0.58
N VAL A 77 1.49 -0.86 0.43
CA VAL A 77 0.04 -0.87 0.28
C VAL A 77 -0.50 0.51 0.60
N ILE A 78 -1.10 1.17 -0.39
CA ILE A 78 -1.86 2.40 -0.19
C ILE A 78 -3.32 2.02 0.04
N VAL A 79 -3.85 2.39 1.20
CA VAL A 79 -5.24 2.15 1.57
C VAL A 79 -6.05 3.40 1.25
N VAL A 80 -7.03 3.25 0.37
CA VAL A 80 -7.98 4.27 -0.03
C VAL A 80 -9.29 3.99 0.68
N ASP A 81 -9.84 5.00 1.34
CA ASP A 81 -11.21 4.98 1.85
C ASP A 81 -12.16 5.37 0.71
N LEU A 82 -12.98 4.42 0.26
CA LEU A 82 -13.94 4.62 -0.81
C LEU A 82 -15.16 5.43 -0.40
N VAL A 83 -15.47 5.48 0.90
CA VAL A 83 -16.58 6.26 1.45
C VAL A 83 -16.22 7.74 1.50
N GLN A 84 -15.00 8.04 1.94
CA GLN A 84 -14.46 9.40 2.00
C GLN A 84 -13.83 9.86 0.67
N GLN A 85 -13.57 8.92 -0.24
CA GLN A 85 -12.85 9.13 -1.51
C GLN A 85 -11.46 9.73 -1.32
N ASP A 86 -10.75 9.32 -0.27
CA ASP A 86 -9.43 9.83 0.09
C ASP A 86 -8.50 8.72 0.58
N ILE A 87 -7.21 9.01 0.67
CA ILE A 87 -6.19 8.07 1.14
C ILE A 87 -6.26 7.97 2.66
N TYR A 88 -6.64 6.78 3.15
CA TYR A 88 -6.71 6.48 4.58
C TYR A 88 -5.31 6.39 5.21
N GLY A 89 -4.36 5.82 4.47
CA GLY A 89 -2.99 5.60 4.95
C GLY A 89 -2.18 4.67 4.05
N HIS A 90 -0.98 4.33 4.50
CA HIS A 90 -0.13 3.34 3.86
C HIS A 90 0.43 2.32 4.85
N PHE A 91 0.77 1.14 4.36
CA PHE A 91 1.36 0.06 5.14
C PHE A 91 2.39 -0.69 4.29
N LEU A 92 3.60 -0.89 4.82
CA LEU A 92 4.59 -1.73 4.17
C LEU A 92 4.26 -3.20 4.42
N LEU A 93 3.82 -3.90 3.39
CA LEU A 93 3.52 -5.32 3.45
C LEU A 93 4.76 -6.11 3.01
N ASP A 94 5.32 -6.85 3.96
CA ASP A 94 6.32 -7.88 3.70
C ASP A 94 5.66 -9.26 3.82
N ILE A 95 5.59 -9.97 2.70
CA ILE A 95 5.09 -11.36 2.63
C ILE A 95 6.22 -12.38 2.55
N ASN A 96 7.47 -11.94 2.68
CA ASN A 96 8.59 -12.85 2.71
C ASN A 96 8.61 -13.69 4.00
N PRO A 97 9.20 -14.89 3.95
CA PRO A 97 9.46 -15.67 5.15
C PRO A 97 10.28 -14.86 6.18
N PRO A 98 10.07 -15.08 7.49
CA PRO A 98 10.98 -14.54 8.48
C PRO A 98 12.41 -15.03 8.19
N ASN A 99 13.38 -14.10 8.21
CA ASN A 99 14.80 -14.26 7.83
C ASN A 99 15.14 -14.14 6.33
N THR A 100 14.26 -13.59 5.49
CA THR A 100 14.69 -13.19 4.14
C THR A 100 15.70 -12.05 4.25
N GLU A 101 16.91 -12.30 3.73
CA GLU A 101 17.96 -11.29 3.65
C GLU A 101 17.49 -10.15 2.74
N ILE A 102 17.51 -8.92 3.26
CA ILE A 102 17.35 -7.72 2.45
C ILE A 102 18.63 -7.62 1.62
N PRO A 103 18.57 -7.66 0.28
CA PRO A 103 19.77 -7.52 -0.53
C PRO A 103 20.44 -6.17 -0.25
N GLU A 104 21.78 -6.18 -0.14
CA GLU A 104 22.62 -4.99 0.13
C GLU A 104 22.47 -3.88 -0.92
#